data_AF-A0A368GGK9-F1
#
_entry.id   AF-A0A368GGK9-F1
#
_cell.length_a   1.000
_cell.length_b   1.000
_cell.length_c   1.000
_cell.angle_alpha   90.00
_cell.angle_beta   90.00
_cell.angle_gamma   90.00
#
_symmetry.space_group_name_H-M   'P 1'
#
loop_
_entity.id
_entity.type
_entity.pdbx_description
1 polymer ?
#
loop_
_entity_poly.entity_id
_entity_poly.type
_entity_poly.pdbx_seq_one_letter_code
_entity_poly.pdbx_strand_id
1 'polypeptide(L)'
;MARLFVGIHKNLAKLDTDNAAEHFLQILSVAPKNPEVWLNLGVECIGKGDVDFAKFAFEHAEGKEATDALLSALYLSRNYHACLRLAHKCLSMGICEQKSLFLKERIRSVNHHYSEFCDYVFGEHRRYDIVRVLDEETTKKMAQRLVAVEERINSSASETFFAPPDPIDLSIDAEQTVMDVGTVFCDLFDRIESYSSVSSF
;
A
#
# COMPACT_ATOMS: atom_id res chain seq x y z
N MET A 1 16.90 -17.72 19.12
CA MET A 1 16.64 -18.05 17.70
C MET A 1 15.94 -16.93 16.94
N ALA A 2 14.82 -16.36 17.42
CA ALA A 2 14.09 -15.29 16.73
C ALA A 2 14.95 -14.07 16.31
N ARG A 3 15.87 -13.58 17.15
CA ARG A 3 16.75 -12.44 16.79
C ARG A 3 17.67 -12.72 15.60
N LEU A 4 18.21 -13.94 15.51
CA LEU A 4 19.07 -14.35 14.38
C LEU A 4 18.24 -14.47 13.11
N PHE A 5 17.05 -15.08 13.20
CA PHE A 5 16.11 -15.17 12.08
C PHE A 5 15.74 -13.79 11.53
N VAL A 6 15.36 -12.84 12.40
CA VAL A 6 15.06 -11.46 12.01
C VAL A 6 16.27 -10.78 11.36
N GLY A 7 17.47 -10.94 11.93
CA GLY A 7 18.68 -10.35 11.38
C GLY A 7 19.04 -10.90 9.99
N ILE A 8 18.91 -12.21 9.79
CA ILE A 8 19.18 -12.87 8.50
C ILE A 8 18.20 -12.37 7.44
N HIS A 9 16.90 -12.43 7.70
CA HIS A 9 15.90 -11.97 6.72
C HIS A 9 15.99 -10.47 6.43
N LYS A 10 16.37 -9.63 7.41
CA LYS A 10 16.63 -8.19 7.16
C LYS A 10 17.81 -7.99 6.22
N ASN A 11 18.86 -8.81 6.33
CA ASN A 11 20.02 -8.71 5.44
C ASN A 11 19.70 -9.27 4.05
N LEU A 12 18.99 -10.39 3.97
CA LEU A 12 18.54 -10.96 2.71
C LEU A 12 17.65 -9.98 1.95
N ALA A 13 16.69 -9.32 2.62
CA ALA A 13 15.86 -8.30 2.01
C ALA A 13 16.64 -7.10 1.43
N LYS A 14 17.85 -6.82 1.94
CA LYS A 14 18.71 -5.76 1.38
C LYS A 14 19.54 -6.21 0.19
N LEU A 15 19.80 -7.52 0.07
CA LEU A 15 20.62 -8.12 -0.98
C LEU A 15 19.76 -8.55 -2.16
N ASP A 16 18.60 -9.13 -1.87
CA ASP A 16 17.59 -9.57 -2.82
C ASP A 16 16.41 -8.59 -2.76
N THR A 17 16.50 -7.54 -3.58
CA THR A 17 15.45 -6.51 -3.68
C THR A 17 14.18 -7.05 -4.34
N ASP A 18 14.31 -8.07 -5.18
CA ASP A 18 13.18 -8.64 -5.91
C ASP A 18 12.29 -9.43 -4.95
N ASN A 19 12.85 -10.13 -3.96
CA ASN A 19 12.10 -10.89 -2.95
C ASN A 19 12.09 -10.23 -1.55
N ALA A 20 12.48 -8.96 -1.45
CA ALA A 20 12.58 -8.26 -0.17
C ALA A 20 11.28 -8.28 0.64
N ALA A 21 10.13 -8.11 -0.02
CA ALA A 21 8.81 -8.15 0.60
C ALA A 21 8.55 -9.50 1.29
N GLU A 22 8.91 -10.62 0.66
CA GLU A 22 8.70 -11.95 1.22
C GLU A 22 9.53 -12.17 2.48
N HIS A 23 10.78 -11.73 2.47
CA HIS A 23 11.64 -11.80 3.64
C HIS A 23 11.10 -10.95 4.81
N PHE A 24 10.50 -9.79 4.55
CA PHE A 24 9.83 -9.01 5.58
C PHE A 24 8.56 -9.70 6.10
N LEU A 25 7.77 -10.33 5.25
CA LEU A 25 6.61 -11.13 5.67
C LEU A 25 7.02 -12.32 6.56
N GLN A 26 8.12 -13.00 6.23
CA GLN A 26 8.70 -14.03 7.09
C GLN A 26 9.07 -13.48 8.47
N ILE A 27 9.66 -12.28 8.54
CA ILE A 27 9.95 -11.62 9.83
C ILE A 27 8.65 -11.35 10.61
N LEU A 28 7.61 -10.86 9.96
CA LEU A 28 6.34 -10.53 10.59
C LEU A 28 5.60 -11.76 11.13
N SER A 29 5.84 -12.96 10.58
CA SER A 29 5.31 -14.21 11.15
C SER A 29 5.82 -14.49 12.58
N VAL A 30 7.05 -14.03 12.88
CA VAL A 30 7.68 -14.21 14.21
C VAL A 30 7.54 -12.96 15.07
N ALA A 31 7.53 -11.77 14.47
CA ALA A 31 7.49 -10.48 15.15
C ALA A 31 6.45 -9.54 14.50
N PRO A 32 5.14 -9.84 14.63
CA PRO A 32 4.08 -9.13 13.91
C PRO A 32 3.89 -7.67 14.35
N LYS A 33 4.41 -7.30 15.53
CA LYS A 33 4.32 -5.94 16.09
C LYS A 33 5.56 -5.09 15.84
N ASN A 34 6.44 -5.48 14.91
CA ASN A 34 7.66 -4.74 14.64
C ASN A 34 7.40 -3.57 13.66
N PRO A 35 7.37 -2.31 14.12
CA PRO A 35 6.98 -1.17 13.29
C PRO A 35 8.00 -0.87 12.18
N GLU A 36 9.29 -1.12 12.44
CA GLU A 36 10.36 -0.89 11.45
C GLU A 36 10.22 -1.85 10.26
N VAL A 37 9.81 -3.09 10.51
CA VAL A 37 9.63 -4.09 9.47
C VAL A 37 8.40 -3.77 8.62
N TRP A 38 7.30 -3.34 9.25
CA TRP A 38 6.12 -2.84 8.54
C TRP A 38 6.45 -1.62 7.67
N LEU A 39 7.25 -0.68 8.17
CA LEU A 39 7.69 0.48 7.39
C LEU A 39 8.49 0.06 6.16
N ASN A 40 9.51 -0.80 6.33
CA ASN A 40 10.35 -1.25 5.23
C ASN A 40 9.54 -2.05 4.20
N LEU A 41 8.64 -2.93 4.65
CA LEU A 41 7.74 -3.67 3.77
C LEU A 41 6.88 -2.72 2.92
N GLY A 42 6.31 -1.68 3.52
CA GLY A 42 5.52 -0.69 2.77
C GLY A 42 6.35 0.06 1.73
N VAL A 43 7.62 0.39 2.03
CA VAL A 43 8.54 1.05 1.08
C VAL A 43 8.83 0.13 -0.11
N GLU A 44 9.11 -1.15 0.14
CA GLU A 44 9.34 -2.13 -0.94
C GLU A 44 8.09 -2.31 -1.82
N CYS A 45 6.90 -2.38 -1.21
CA CYS A 45 5.64 -2.47 -1.95
C CYS A 45 5.39 -1.25 -2.85
N ILE A 46 5.72 -0.03 -2.39
CA ILE A 46 5.70 1.17 -3.25
C ILE A 46 6.67 1.01 -4.44
N GLY A 47 7.88 0.49 -4.19
CA GLY A 47 8.86 0.22 -5.25
C GLY A 47 8.33 -0.73 -6.33
N LYS A 48 7.62 -1.78 -5.90
CA LYS A 48 6.97 -2.76 -6.78
C LYS A 48 5.66 -2.25 -7.43
N GLY A 49 5.19 -1.07 -7.05
CA GLY A 49 3.93 -0.49 -7.54
C GLY A 49 2.67 -0.98 -6.82
N ASP A 50 2.80 -1.84 -5.80
CA ASP A 50 1.69 -2.28 -4.95
C ASP A 50 1.40 -1.23 -3.86
N VAL A 51 0.73 -0.15 -4.28
CA VAL A 51 0.40 0.98 -3.41
C VAL A 51 -0.64 0.62 -2.35
N ASP A 52 -1.53 -0.33 -2.64
CA ASP A 52 -2.59 -0.71 -1.70
C ASP A 52 -2.05 -1.52 -0.54
N PHE A 53 -1.19 -2.50 -0.80
CA PHE A 53 -0.52 -3.22 0.28
C PHE A 53 0.44 -2.32 1.05
N ALA A 54 1.11 -1.37 0.38
CA ALA A 54 1.95 -0.40 1.05
C ALA A 54 1.19 0.43 2.10
N LYS A 55 -0.02 0.89 1.80
CA LYS A 55 -0.85 1.60 2.80
C LYS A 55 -1.12 0.73 4.02
N PHE A 56 -1.54 -0.51 3.79
CA PHE A 56 -1.82 -1.45 4.87
C PHE A 56 -0.59 -1.62 5.77
N ALA A 57 0.59 -1.79 5.16
CA ALA A 57 1.84 -1.89 5.89
C ALA A 57 2.14 -0.60 6.69
N PHE A 58 1.97 0.58 6.11
CA PHE A 58 2.20 1.85 6.81
C PHE A 58 1.20 2.13 7.94
N GLU A 59 -0.04 1.65 7.85
CA GLU A 59 -1.03 1.74 8.93
C GLU A 59 -0.65 0.89 10.15
N HIS A 60 0.03 -0.24 9.91
CA HIS A 60 0.54 -1.11 10.96
C HIS A 60 1.93 -0.69 11.48
N ALA A 61 2.60 0.20 10.77
CA ALA A 61 3.84 0.82 11.21
C ALA A 61 3.53 2.01 12.14
N GLU A 62 4.12 2.00 13.34
CA GLU A 62 4.04 3.13 14.26
C GLU A 62 5.21 4.09 14.04
N GLY A 63 4.94 5.40 14.10
CA GLY A 63 5.97 6.43 14.10
C GLY A 63 5.79 7.52 13.05
N LYS A 64 6.60 8.57 13.16
CA LYS A 64 6.55 9.73 12.27
C LYS A 64 6.82 9.35 10.80
N GLU A 65 7.82 8.51 10.57
CA GLU A 65 8.21 8.07 9.23
C GLU A 65 7.09 7.25 8.55
N ALA A 66 6.43 6.38 9.30
CA ALA A 66 5.27 5.64 8.83
C ALA A 66 4.11 6.57 8.46
N THR A 67 3.78 7.55 9.32
CA THR A 67 2.74 8.54 8.99
C THR A 67 3.09 9.38 7.76
N ASP A 68 4.37 9.72 7.59
CA ASP A 68 4.87 10.46 6.43
C ASP A 68 4.72 9.66 5.13
N ALA A 69 5.04 8.36 5.19
CA ALA A 69 4.92 7.44 4.08
C ALA A 69 3.44 7.14 3.75
N LEU A 70 2.59 6.96 4.77
CA LEU A 70 1.15 6.76 4.61
C LEU A 70 0.48 7.93 3.89
N LEU A 71 0.83 9.18 4.24
CA LEU A 71 0.33 10.36 3.53
C LEU A 71 0.65 10.31 2.02
N SER A 72 1.88 9.92 1.69
CA SER A 72 2.31 9.76 0.29
C SER A 72 1.54 8.63 -0.40
N ALA A 73 1.41 7.46 0.24
CA ALA A 73 0.69 6.31 -0.33
C ALA A 73 -0.81 6.60 -0.57
N LEU A 74 -1.47 7.26 0.39
CA LEU A 74 -2.87 7.67 0.24
C LEU A 74 -3.06 8.65 -0.92
N TYR A 75 -2.15 9.61 -1.09
CA TYR A 75 -2.18 10.51 -2.23
C TYR A 75 -1.98 9.76 -3.56
N LEU A 76 -0.98 8.89 -3.66
CA LEU A 76 -0.65 8.16 -4.89
C LEU A 76 -1.81 7.28 -5.36
N SER A 77 -2.49 6.63 -4.41
CA SER A 77 -3.70 5.84 -4.70
C SER A 77 -4.97 6.65 -4.96
N ARG A 78 -4.88 7.99 -4.96
CA ARG A 78 -6.00 8.93 -5.12
C ARG A 78 -7.06 8.86 -4.02
N ASN A 79 -6.75 8.29 -2.85
CA ASN A 79 -7.62 8.33 -1.68
C ASN A 79 -7.47 9.69 -0.95
N TYR A 80 -7.94 10.75 -1.61
CA TYR A 80 -7.77 12.13 -1.16
C TYR A 80 -8.54 12.44 0.13
N HIS A 81 -9.70 11.81 0.34
CA HIS A 81 -10.48 12.00 1.57
C HIS A 81 -9.71 11.55 2.81
N ALA A 82 -9.15 10.34 2.78
CA ALA A 82 -8.35 9.83 3.88
C ALA A 82 -7.06 10.65 4.04
N CYS A 83 -6.41 11.01 2.93
CA CYS A 83 -5.19 11.82 2.92
C CYS A 83 -5.40 13.18 3.62
N LEU A 84 -6.49 13.90 3.31
CA LEU A 84 -6.78 15.20 3.93
C LEU A 84 -7.10 15.10 5.42
N ARG A 85 -7.85 14.07 5.84
CA ARG A 85 -8.14 13.83 7.26
C ARG A 85 -6.86 13.52 8.04
N LEU A 86 -5.99 12.69 7.46
CA LEU A 86 -4.70 12.38 8.06
C LEU A 86 -3.80 13.63 8.11
N ALA A 87 -3.76 14.42 7.05
CA ALA A 87 -3.03 15.69 7.00
C ALA A 87 -3.51 16.66 8.08
N HIS A 88 -4.82 16.79 8.30
CA HIS A 88 -5.38 17.58 9.40
C HIS A 88 -4.90 17.09 10.78
N LYS A 89 -4.93 15.77 11.01
CA LYS A 89 -4.40 15.16 12.24
C LYS A 89 -2.89 15.40 12.40
N CYS A 90 -2.13 15.33 11.31
CA CYS A 90 -0.70 15.61 11.31
C CYS A 90 -0.40 17.07 11.70
N LEU A 91 -1.16 18.03 11.15
CA LEU A 91 -1.03 19.45 11.52
C LEU A 91 -1.40 19.72 12.98
N SER A 92 -2.45 19.08 13.51
CA SER A 92 -2.84 19.27 14.91
C SER A 92 -1.81 18.69 15.89
N MET A 93 -1.11 17.63 15.49
CA MET A 93 -0.06 16.99 16.29
C MET A 93 1.34 17.60 16.07
N GLY A 94 1.51 18.52 15.11
CA GLY A 94 2.81 19.10 14.74
C GLY A 94 3.76 18.12 14.04
N ILE A 95 3.23 17.06 13.43
CA ILE A 95 3.99 16.01 12.75
C ILE A 95 3.82 16.17 11.23
N CYS A 96 4.89 16.01 10.45
CA CYS A 96 4.84 16.06 8.98
C CYS A 96 4.13 17.30 8.41
N GLU A 97 4.30 18.47 9.04
CA GLU A 97 3.59 19.70 8.67
C GLU A 97 3.79 20.09 7.21
N GLN A 98 5.05 20.07 6.74
CA GLN A 98 5.40 20.45 5.37
C GLN A 98 4.72 19.54 4.34
N LYS A 99 4.76 18.22 4.54
CA LYS A 99 4.09 17.29 3.61
C LYS A 99 2.57 17.46 3.65
N SER A 100 2.00 17.67 4.83
CA SER A 100 0.56 17.85 5.02
C SER A 100 0.04 19.10 4.31
N LEU A 101 0.72 20.24 4.46
CA LEU A 101 0.37 21.48 3.77
C LEU A 101 0.57 21.37 2.24
N PHE A 102 1.66 20.74 1.80
CA PHE A 102 1.93 20.49 0.38
C PHE A 102 0.81 19.67 -0.28
N LEU A 103 0.45 18.54 0.34
CA LEU A 103 -0.60 17.65 -0.18
C LEU A 103 -1.98 18.31 -0.10
N LYS A 104 -2.27 19.09 0.96
CA LYS A 104 -3.52 19.87 1.08
C LYS A 104 -3.71 20.79 -0.12
N GLU A 105 -2.71 21.60 -0.46
CA GLU A 105 -2.80 22.54 -1.58
C GLU A 105 -2.91 21.83 -2.93
N ARG A 106 -2.16 20.73 -3.10
CA ARG A 106 -2.20 19.95 -4.33
C ARG A 106 -3.58 19.31 -4.54
N ILE A 107 -4.13 18.63 -3.53
CA ILE A 107 -5.47 18.02 -3.58
C ILE A 107 -6.55 19.09 -3.80
N ARG A 108 -6.45 20.23 -3.14
CA ARG A 108 -7.37 21.37 -3.31
C ARG A 108 -7.42 21.85 -4.76
N SER A 109 -6.29 21.85 -5.46
CA SER A 109 -6.20 22.25 -6.88
C SER A 109 -6.79 21.24 -7.88
N VAL A 110 -7.13 20.02 -7.46
CA VAL A 110 -7.62 18.96 -8.36
C VAL A 110 -9.02 19.26 -8.88
N ASN A 111 -9.97 19.57 -7.99
CA ASN A 111 -11.37 19.82 -8.36
C ASN A 111 -12.06 20.66 -7.26
N HIS A 112 -13.13 21.36 -7.64
CA HIS A 112 -13.97 22.16 -6.75
C HIS A 112 -14.46 21.36 -5.53
N HIS A 113 -14.93 20.12 -5.73
CA HIS A 113 -15.36 19.24 -4.64
C HIS A 113 -14.28 19.04 -3.56
N TYR A 114 -13.03 18.81 -3.97
CA TYR A 114 -11.92 18.65 -3.02
C TYR A 114 -11.51 19.97 -2.40
N SER A 115 -11.69 21.09 -3.09
CA SER A 115 -11.51 22.42 -2.48
C SER A 115 -12.49 22.66 -1.34
N GLU A 116 -13.78 22.42 -1.55
CA GLU A 116 -14.80 22.56 -0.51
C GLU A 116 -14.57 21.58 0.65
N PHE A 117 -14.20 20.34 0.34
CA PHE A 117 -13.89 19.35 1.36
C PHE A 117 -12.64 19.73 2.17
N CYS A 118 -11.60 20.31 1.56
CA CYS A 118 -10.47 20.88 2.30
C CYS A 118 -10.95 21.98 3.24
N ASP A 119 -11.75 22.93 2.77
CA ASP A 119 -12.23 24.05 3.58
C ASP A 119 -13.07 23.54 4.78
N TYR A 120 -13.89 22.51 4.57
CA TYR A 120 -14.62 21.81 5.63
C TYR A 120 -13.71 21.11 6.65
N VAL A 121 -12.72 20.34 6.19
CA VAL A 121 -11.84 19.55 7.08
C VAL A 121 -10.93 20.43 7.93
N PHE A 122 -10.41 21.52 7.35
CA PHE A 122 -9.47 22.42 8.04
C PHE A 122 -10.15 23.62 8.69
N GLY A 123 -11.47 23.80 8.49
CA GLY A 123 -12.23 24.94 9.00
C GLY A 123 -11.79 26.28 8.40
N GLU A 124 -11.11 26.27 7.26
CA GLU A 124 -10.50 27.45 6.64
C GLU A 124 -11.52 28.17 5.74
N HIS A 125 -11.80 29.44 6.02
CA HIS A 125 -12.53 30.32 5.12
C HIS A 125 -11.55 31.27 4.43
N ARG A 126 -11.02 30.88 3.26
CA ARG A 126 -10.00 31.63 2.50
C ARG A 126 -10.32 33.11 2.22
N ARG A 127 -11.59 33.51 2.25
CA ARG A 127 -11.99 34.92 2.10
C ARG A 127 -11.58 35.79 3.30
N TYR A 128 -11.38 35.18 4.47
CA TYR A 128 -11.18 35.87 5.73
C TYR A 128 -9.94 35.39 6.50
N ASP A 129 -9.49 34.15 6.25
CA ASP A 129 -8.40 33.53 7.00
C ASP A 129 -7.06 33.58 6.27
N ILE A 130 -5.99 33.83 7.04
CA ILE A 130 -4.61 33.67 6.57
C ILE A 130 -4.31 32.17 6.52
N VAL A 131 -4.40 31.58 5.32
CA VAL A 131 -4.09 30.16 5.12
C VAL A 131 -2.57 29.96 5.19
N ARG A 132 -2.12 29.04 6.06
CA ARG A 132 -0.72 28.60 6.08
C ARG A 132 -0.41 27.87 4.77
N VAL A 133 0.56 28.39 4.02
CA VAL A 133 1.07 27.83 2.76
C VAL A 133 2.59 27.64 2.88
N LEU A 134 3.14 26.68 2.14
CA LEU A 134 4.58 26.47 2.06
C LEU A 134 5.27 27.44 1.11
N ASP A 135 6.56 27.63 1.35
CA ASP A 135 7.43 28.36 0.43
C ASP A 135 7.46 27.71 -0.95
N GLU A 136 7.52 28.54 -1.99
CA GLU A 136 7.42 28.10 -3.38
C GLU A 136 8.55 27.13 -3.78
N GLU A 137 9.78 27.36 -3.28
CA GLU A 137 10.93 26.49 -3.54
C GLU A 137 10.77 25.10 -2.94
N THR A 138 10.27 25.02 -1.72
CA THR A 138 10.04 23.73 -1.03
C THR A 138 8.95 22.93 -1.74
N THR A 139 7.90 23.62 -2.16
CA THR A 139 6.80 23.06 -2.96
C THR A 139 7.30 22.45 -4.27
N LYS A 140 8.20 23.15 -4.99
CA LYS A 140 8.80 22.64 -6.23
C LYS A 140 9.63 21.38 -5.99
N LYS A 141 10.48 21.36 -4.96
CA LYS A 141 11.30 20.18 -4.61
C LYS A 141 10.44 18.97 -4.24
N MET A 142 9.36 19.18 -3.48
CA MET A 142 8.44 18.10 -3.10
C MET A 142 7.65 17.58 -4.30
N ALA A 143 7.22 18.46 -5.20
CA ALA A 143 6.55 18.07 -6.44
C ALA A 143 7.46 17.20 -7.33
N GLN A 144 8.74 17.56 -7.49
CA GLN A 144 9.70 16.75 -8.27
C GLN A 144 9.88 15.35 -7.69
N ARG A 145 10.02 15.24 -6.36
CA ARG A 145 10.15 13.93 -5.69
C ARG A 145 8.91 13.06 -5.89
N LEU A 146 7.73 13.66 -5.81
CA LEU A 146 6.47 12.94 -5.97
C LEU A 146 6.30 12.42 -7.41
N VAL A 147 6.62 13.24 -8.42
CA VAL A 147 6.60 12.81 -9.83
C VAL A 147 7.58 11.66 -10.07
N ALA A 148 8.79 11.73 -9.52
CA ALA A 148 9.76 10.63 -9.65
C ALA A 148 9.27 9.31 -9.01
N VAL A 149 8.44 9.37 -7.97
CA VAL A 149 7.82 8.18 -7.37
C VAL A 149 6.67 7.66 -8.24
N GLU A 150 5.82 8.55 -8.77
CA GLU A 150 4.75 8.19 -9.70
C GLU A 150 5.30 7.50 -10.96
N GLU A 151 6.39 8.02 -11.54
CA GLU A 151 7.06 7.43 -12.69
C GLU A 151 7.60 6.03 -12.39
N ARG A 152 8.19 5.82 -11.20
CA ARG A 152 8.68 4.50 -10.77
C ARG A 152 7.54 3.50 -10.65
N ILE A 153 6.45 3.87 -9.99
CA ILE A 153 5.26 3.01 -9.84
C ILE A 153 4.68 2.64 -11.22
N ASN A 154 4.59 3.60 -12.13
CA ASN A 154 4.09 3.33 -13.48
C ASN A 154 5.03 2.44 -14.29
N SER A 155 6.36 2.50 -14.04
CA SER A 155 7.34 1.65 -14.71
C SER A 155 7.41 0.23 -14.15
N SER A 156 7.05 0.02 -12.88
CA SER A 156 7.04 -1.29 -12.22
C SER A 156 5.72 -2.04 -12.41
N ALA A 157 4.66 -1.36 -12.87
CA ALA A 157 3.47 -1.98 -13.41
C ALA A 157 3.78 -2.65 -14.76
N SER A 158 4.54 -3.75 -14.75
CA SER A 158 4.49 -4.70 -15.84
C SER A 158 3.06 -5.26 -15.88
N GLU A 159 2.40 -5.13 -17.03
CA GLU A 159 1.12 -5.79 -17.27
C GLU A 159 1.38 -7.31 -17.27
N THR A 160 1.40 -7.93 -16.09
CA THR A 160 1.22 -9.37 -15.98
C THR A 160 -0.22 -9.64 -16.38
N PHE A 161 -0.39 -9.91 -17.67
CA PHE A 161 -1.65 -10.36 -18.24
C PHE A 161 -1.97 -11.70 -17.58
N PHE A 162 -2.70 -11.68 -16.46
CA PHE A 162 -3.27 -12.88 -15.88
C PHE A 162 -4.33 -13.37 -16.87
N ALA A 163 -3.95 -14.33 -17.70
CA ALA A 163 -4.93 -15.12 -18.41
C ALA A 163 -5.87 -15.70 -17.34
N PRO A 164 -7.20 -15.51 -17.45
CA PRO A 164 -8.12 -16.16 -16.53
C PRO A 164 -7.81 -17.66 -16.55
N PRO A 165 -7.67 -18.31 -15.37
CA PRO A 165 -7.41 -19.74 -15.34
C PRO A 165 -8.50 -20.47 -16.11
N ASP A 166 -8.12 -21.49 -16.86
CA ASP A 166 -9.07 -22.29 -17.63
C ASP A 166 -10.15 -22.83 -16.69
N PRO A 167 -11.44 -22.81 -17.09
CA PRO A 167 -12.52 -23.31 -16.26
C PRO A 167 -12.29 -24.79 -15.92
N ILE A 168 -12.49 -25.14 -14.65
CA ILE A 168 -12.40 -26.54 -14.20
C ILE A 168 -13.70 -27.23 -14.60
N ASP A 169 -13.66 -28.04 -15.64
CA ASP A 169 -14.81 -28.84 -16.06
C ASP A 169 -15.09 -29.97 -15.06
N LEU A 170 -16.30 -29.97 -14.51
CA LEU A 170 -16.81 -31.01 -13.61
C LEU A 170 -18.06 -31.65 -14.26
N SER A 171 -17.99 -32.95 -14.54
CA SER A 171 -19.12 -33.73 -15.06
C SER A 171 -19.76 -34.56 -13.95
N ILE A 172 -20.94 -34.14 -13.48
CA ILE A 172 -21.76 -34.89 -12.53
C ILE A 172 -22.99 -35.41 -13.27
N ASP A 173 -23.13 -36.74 -13.31
CA ASP A 173 -24.23 -37.42 -13.97
C ASP A 173 -25.15 -38.10 -12.95
N ALA A 174 -26.43 -38.25 -13.30
CA ALA A 174 -27.43 -38.87 -12.43
C ALA A 174 -27.20 -40.36 -12.13
N GLU A 175 -26.30 -41.01 -12.86
CA GLU A 175 -25.92 -42.42 -12.68
C GLU A 175 -24.76 -42.61 -11.69
N GLN A 176 -24.14 -41.52 -11.22
CA GLN A 176 -23.00 -41.57 -10.30
C GLN A 176 -23.42 -41.91 -8.87
N THR A 177 -22.61 -42.72 -8.20
CA THR A 177 -22.82 -43.04 -6.78
C THR A 177 -22.30 -41.92 -5.88
N VAL A 178 -22.74 -41.91 -4.61
CA VAL A 178 -22.29 -40.92 -3.61
C VAL A 178 -20.77 -40.91 -3.45
N MET A 179 -20.11 -42.06 -3.63
CA MET A 179 -18.65 -42.19 -3.58
C MET A 179 -17.97 -41.51 -4.78
N ASP A 180 -18.56 -41.62 -5.97
CA ASP A 180 -18.03 -41.01 -7.19
C ASP A 180 -18.09 -39.48 -7.07
N VAL A 181 -19.23 -38.96 -6.59
CA VAL A 181 -19.39 -37.52 -6.30
C VAL A 181 -18.38 -37.05 -5.26
N GLY A 182 -18.18 -37.82 -4.18
CA GLY A 182 -17.17 -37.52 -3.16
C GLY A 182 -15.75 -37.45 -3.73
N THR A 183 -15.42 -38.33 -4.67
CA THR A 183 -14.11 -38.37 -5.34
C THR A 183 -13.89 -37.14 -6.22
N VAL A 184 -14.93 -36.70 -6.94
CA VAL A 184 -14.90 -35.47 -7.75
C VAL A 184 -14.66 -34.23 -6.89
N PHE A 185 -15.25 -34.16 -5.69
CA PHE A 185 -14.99 -33.06 -4.76
C PHE A 185 -13.58 -33.07 -4.18
N CYS A 186 -13.01 -34.25 -3.89
CA CYS A 186 -11.61 -34.34 -3.46
C CYS A 186 -10.65 -33.91 -4.58
N ASP A 187 -10.87 -34.35 -5.82
CA ASP A 187 -10.06 -33.93 -6.98
C ASP A 187 -10.17 -32.41 -7.23
N LEU A 188 -11.37 -31.84 -7.10
CA LEU A 188 -11.56 -30.39 -7.17
C LEU A 188 -10.77 -29.66 -6.07
N PHE A 189 -10.81 -30.17 -4.84
CA PHE A 189 -10.09 -29.60 -3.71
C PHE A 189 -8.57 -29.63 -3.95
N ASP A 190 -8.02 -30.77 -4.37
CA ASP A 190 -6.60 -30.95 -4.66
C ASP A 190 -6.15 -30.04 -5.82
N ARG A 191 -6.98 -29.89 -6.85
CA ARG A 191 -6.71 -28.95 -7.95
C ARG A 191 -6.68 -27.51 -7.46
N ILE A 192 -7.66 -27.07 -6.66
CA ILE A 192 -7.66 -25.72 -6.07
C ILE A 192 -6.42 -25.51 -5.19
N GLU A 193 -6.04 -26.50 -4.38
CA GLU A 193 -4.83 -26.44 -3.55
C GLU A 193 -3.57 -26.33 -4.42
N SER A 194 -3.47 -27.09 -5.51
CA SER A 194 -2.36 -26.99 -6.46
C SER A 194 -2.28 -25.61 -7.13
N TYR A 195 -3.40 -25.01 -7.53
CA TYR A 195 -3.41 -23.65 -8.07
C TYR A 195 -3.05 -22.59 -7.01
N SER A 196 -3.45 -22.81 -5.76
CA SER A 196 -3.08 -21.92 -4.65
C SER A 196 -1.58 -21.98 -4.33
N SER A 197 -0.95 -23.16 -4.46
CA SER A 197 0.48 -23.34 -4.15
C SER A 197 1.42 -22.87 -5.24
N VAL A 198 0.94 -22.67 -6.48
CA VAL A 198 1.73 -22.10 -7.59
C VAL A 198 1.92 -20.58 -7.47
N SER A 199 1.28 -19.91 -6.51
CA SER A 199 1.54 -18.49 -6.19
C SER A 199 2.85 -18.24 -5.39
N SER A 200 3.77 -19.21 -5.38
CA SER A 200 5.02 -19.22 -4.59
C SER A 200 6.32 -19.23 -5.42
N PHE A 201 6.29 -18.80 -6.69
CA PHE A 201 7.49 -18.71 -7.54
C PHE A 201 7.57 -17.38 -8.28
#